data_AF-A0A7S1T3K8-F1
#
_entry.id   AF-A0A7S1T3K8-F1
#
_cell.length_a   1.000
_cell.length_b   1.000
_cell.length_c   1.000
_cell.angle_alpha   90.00
_cell.angle_beta   90.00
_cell.angle_gamma   90.00
#
_symmetry.space_group_name_H-M   'P 1'
#
loop_
_entity.id
_entity.type
_entity.pdbx_description
1 polymer ?
#
loop_
_entity_poly.entity_id
_entity_poly.type
_entity_poly.pdbx_seq_one_letter_code
_entity_poly.pdbx_strand_id
1 'polypeptide(L)'
;EEEQLASEGTYSSLQQEAEQKGKKLKKLWGKFKAVQQEVAEINEELQREREDMLDSIRMLTQQMALKNLVIEAFIPDEEAQKVARRATWDEEGEAWVLERVSDEGRREQATGKRPVSASNTRRPTSDFAKIAQSMGDHNPRFKSENILALELDMPERTTYDYGTPGFDDRVQAALNAAFVDEGEMLFNMGGADVILGDENTIKKHAVDRPASARPRSAARRSSKAK
;
A
#
# COMPACT_ATOMS: atom_id res chain seq x y z
N GLU A 1 14.39 5.22 -52.99
CA GLU A 1 14.35 5.94 -54.29
C GLU A 1 15.12 7.26 -54.29
N GLU A 2 15.10 8.07 -53.22
CA GLU A 2 15.89 9.33 -53.17
C GLU A 2 17.41 9.14 -53.21
N GLU A 3 17.94 8.03 -52.67
CA GLU A 3 19.39 7.75 -52.69
C GLU A 3 19.91 7.28 -54.05
N GLN A 4 19.10 6.56 -54.84
CA GLN A 4 19.52 6.06 -56.16
C GLN A 4 19.64 7.17 -57.21
N LEU A 5 18.97 8.31 -57.00
CA LEU A 5 19.01 9.46 -57.89
C LEU A 5 20.09 10.48 -57.48
N ALA A 6 20.75 10.27 -56.34
CA ALA A 6 21.87 11.09 -55.88
C ALA A 6 23.23 10.56 -56.36
N SER A 7 23.32 9.26 -56.69
CA SER A 7 24.58 8.60 -57.10
C SER A 7 24.93 8.75 -58.59
N GLU A 8 24.05 9.35 -59.40
CA GLU A 8 24.30 9.62 -60.83
C GLU A 8 24.20 11.14 -61.09
N GLY A 9 25.29 11.91 -61.02
CA GLY A 9 25.11 13.37 -61.16
C GLY A 9 26.34 14.24 -61.27
N THR A 10 27.06 14.17 -62.39
CA THR A 10 27.58 15.41 -63.00
C THR A 10 26.48 15.93 -63.94
N TYR A 11 25.93 17.11 -63.67
CA TYR A 11 24.94 17.72 -64.55
C TYR A 11 25.58 17.99 -65.92
N SER A 12 24.95 17.54 -67.02
CA SER A 12 25.50 17.73 -68.37
C SER A 12 25.41 19.18 -68.87
N SER A 13 24.61 20.03 -68.23
CA SER A 13 24.46 21.46 -68.54
C SER A 13 23.82 22.22 -67.36
N LEU A 14 24.18 23.51 -67.20
CA LEU A 14 23.61 24.42 -66.20
C LEU A 14 22.08 24.52 -66.30
N GLN A 15 21.54 24.44 -67.53
CA GLN A 15 20.10 24.44 -67.79
C GLN A 15 19.42 23.21 -67.18
N GLN A 16 20.06 22.03 -67.33
CA GLN A 16 19.55 20.76 -66.84
C GLN A 16 19.56 20.70 -65.30
N GLU A 17 20.59 21.29 -64.69
CA GLU A 17 20.67 21.46 -63.24
C GLU A 17 19.55 22.35 -62.70
N ALA A 18 19.30 23.50 -63.36
CA ALA A 18 18.22 24.42 -62.98
C ALA A 18 16.84 23.74 -63.08
N GLU A 19 16.59 22.96 -64.13
CA GLU A 19 15.35 22.20 -64.28
C GLU A 19 15.17 21.13 -63.20
N GLN A 20 16.23 20.37 -62.90
CA GLN A 20 16.16 19.33 -61.85
C GLN A 20 15.95 19.95 -60.46
N LYS A 21 16.66 21.05 -60.14
CA LYS A 21 16.46 21.80 -58.90
C LYS A 21 15.06 22.42 -58.82
N GLY A 22 14.55 22.96 -59.93
CA GLY A 22 13.17 23.48 -60.02
C GLY A 22 12.11 22.40 -59.77
N LYS A 23 12.30 21.20 -60.33
CA LYS A 23 11.43 20.04 -60.07
C LYS A 23 11.48 19.60 -58.60
N LYS A 24 12.67 19.54 -58.00
CA LYS A 24 12.84 19.22 -56.57
C LYS A 24 12.15 20.27 -55.68
N LEU A 25 12.34 21.56 -55.98
CA LEU A 25 11.69 22.65 -55.25
C LEU A 25 10.16 22.57 -55.36
N LYS A 26 9.61 22.31 -56.54
CA LYS A 26 8.16 22.15 -56.73
C LYS A 26 7.61 20.95 -55.94
N LYS A 27 8.33 19.83 -55.90
CA LYS A 27 7.98 18.66 -55.07
C LYS A 27 7.98 19.01 -53.57
N LEU A 28 9.05 19.64 -53.09
CA LEU A 28 9.17 20.07 -51.69
C LEU A 28 8.10 21.08 -51.31
N TRP A 29 7.80 22.02 -52.19
CA TRP A 29 6.72 23.00 -51.99
C TRP A 29 5.35 22.35 -51.92
N GLY A 30 5.09 21.34 -52.76
CA GLY A 30 3.86 20.54 -52.69
C GLY A 30 3.74 19.81 -51.34
N LYS A 31 4.82 19.15 -50.88
CA LYS A 31 4.85 18.51 -49.56
C LYS A 31 4.65 19.52 -48.43
N PHE A 32 5.30 20.68 -48.50
CA PHE A 32 5.13 21.76 -47.51
C PHE A 32 3.68 22.23 -47.44
N LYS A 33 3.03 22.43 -48.60
CA LYS A 33 1.63 22.84 -48.66
C LYS A 33 0.67 21.78 -48.15
N ALA A 34 0.93 20.50 -48.45
CA ALA A 34 0.16 19.39 -47.90
C ALA A 34 0.24 19.36 -46.36
N VAL A 35 1.45 19.40 -45.79
CA VAL A 35 1.64 19.43 -44.33
C VAL A 35 1.04 20.70 -43.70
N GLN A 36 1.15 21.85 -44.37
CA GLN A 36 0.53 23.09 -43.89
C GLN A 36 -1.01 22.98 -43.82
N GLN A 37 -1.61 22.29 -44.80
CA GLN A 37 -3.05 22.04 -44.80
C GLN A 37 -3.44 21.02 -43.72
N GLU A 38 -2.69 19.92 -43.58
CA GLU A 38 -2.90 18.92 -42.52
C GLU A 38 -2.87 19.57 -41.13
N VAL A 39 -1.91 20.46 -40.86
CA VAL A 39 -1.84 21.20 -39.59
C VAL A 39 -3.08 22.07 -39.39
N ALA A 40 -3.59 22.72 -40.43
CA ALA A 40 -4.80 23.53 -40.32
C ALA A 40 -6.03 22.67 -40.00
N GLU A 41 -6.18 21.54 -40.69
CA GLU A 41 -7.28 20.59 -40.46
C GLU A 41 -7.24 20.00 -39.05
N ILE A 42 -6.06 19.61 -38.56
CA ILE A 42 -5.87 19.11 -37.18
C ILE A 42 -6.25 20.18 -36.14
N ASN A 43 -5.84 21.44 -36.36
CA ASN A 43 -6.17 22.52 -35.43
C ASN A 43 -7.68 22.79 -35.39
N GLU A 44 -8.36 22.70 -36.54
CA GLU A 44 -9.81 22.87 -36.60
C GLU A 44 -10.54 21.74 -35.84
N GLU A 45 -10.08 20.50 -36.01
CA GLU A 45 -10.63 19.36 -35.27
C GLU A 45 -10.40 19.50 -33.76
N LEU A 46 -9.18 19.85 -33.34
CA LEU A 46 -8.87 20.08 -31.94
C LEU A 46 -9.72 21.20 -31.34
N GLN A 47 -10.02 22.25 -32.11
CA GLN A 47 -10.91 23.31 -31.66
C GLN A 47 -12.35 22.82 -31.48
N ARG A 48 -12.86 21.99 -32.39
CA ARG A 48 -14.18 21.34 -32.24
C ARG A 48 -14.24 20.45 -31.00
N GLU A 49 -13.28 19.54 -30.83
CA GLU A 49 -13.22 18.67 -29.66
C GLU A 49 -13.14 19.48 -28.35
N ARG A 50 -12.39 20.58 -28.36
CA ARG A 50 -12.31 21.49 -27.22
C ARG A 50 -13.66 22.14 -26.92
N GLU A 51 -14.40 22.58 -27.94
CA GLU A 51 -15.73 23.16 -27.78
C GLU A 51 -16.71 22.13 -27.21
N ASP A 52 -16.72 20.90 -27.73
CA ASP A 52 -17.57 19.81 -27.22
C ASP A 52 -17.26 19.44 -25.76
N MET A 53 -15.98 19.38 -25.40
CA MET A 53 -15.56 19.16 -24.02
C MET A 53 -16.02 20.31 -23.11
N LEU A 54 -15.88 21.57 -23.55
CA LEU A 54 -16.32 22.72 -22.78
C LEU A 54 -17.84 22.74 -22.59
N ASP A 55 -18.62 22.35 -23.59
CA ASP A 55 -20.07 22.25 -23.48
C ASP A 55 -20.49 21.12 -22.54
N SER A 56 -19.80 19.99 -22.58
CA SER A 56 -19.99 18.90 -21.60
C SER A 56 -19.72 19.37 -20.17
N ILE A 57 -18.63 20.13 -19.95
CA ILE A 57 -18.30 20.71 -18.63
C ILE A 57 -19.40 21.67 -18.17
N ARG A 58 -19.88 22.56 -19.05
CA ARG A 58 -20.97 23.51 -18.72
C ARG A 58 -22.24 22.78 -18.31
N MET A 59 -22.63 21.77 -19.09
CA MET A 59 -23.81 20.95 -18.81
C MET A 59 -23.68 20.22 -17.47
N LEU A 60 -22.55 19.54 -17.23
CA LEU A 60 -22.31 18.81 -15.97
C LEU A 60 -22.28 19.76 -14.77
N THR A 61 -21.69 20.94 -14.91
CA THR A 61 -21.67 21.98 -13.87
C THR A 61 -23.10 22.44 -13.53
N GLN A 62 -23.94 22.68 -14.54
CA GLN A 62 -25.33 23.05 -14.33
C GLN A 62 -26.13 21.94 -13.65
N GLN A 63 -25.93 20.68 -14.07
CA GLN A 63 -26.57 19.52 -13.45
C GLN A 63 -26.13 19.35 -12.00
N MET A 64 -24.85 19.53 -11.69
CA MET A 64 -24.33 19.46 -10.33
C MET A 64 -24.92 20.57 -9.46
N ALA A 65 -24.95 21.81 -9.95
CA ALA A 65 -25.55 22.93 -9.24
C ALA A 65 -27.04 22.68 -8.95
N LEU A 66 -27.79 22.15 -9.92
CA LEU A 66 -29.19 21.79 -9.74
C LEU A 66 -29.37 20.69 -8.69
N LYS A 67 -28.55 19.63 -8.74
CA LYS A 67 -28.61 18.54 -7.75
C LYS A 67 -28.28 19.04 -6.34
N ASN A 68 -27.26 19.89 -6.20
CA ASN A 68 -26.91 20.50 -4.91
C ASN A 68 -28.04 21.39 -4.38
N LEU A 69 -28.65 22.21 -5.23
CA LEU A 69 -29.80 23.04 -4.85
C LEU A 69 -30.97 22.17 -4.33
N VAL A 70 -31.25 21.05 -5.00
CA VAL A 70 -32.29 20.11 -4.57
C VAL A 70 -31.93 19.48 -3.21
N ILE A 71 -30.67 19.12 -2.99
CA ILE A 71 -30.20 18.61 -1.70
C ILE A 71 -30.41 19.66 -0.61
N GLU A 72 -29.94 20.90 -0.83
CA GLU A 72 -30.06 22.01 0.14
C GLU A 72 -31.53 22.37 0.46
N ALA A 73 -32.42 22.28 -0.52
CA ALA A 73 -33.82 22.65 -0.33
C ALA A 73 -34.65 21.58 0.41
N PHE A 74 -34.30 20.30 0.28
CA PHE A 74 -35.15 19.19 0.72
C PHE A 74 -34.52 18.25 1.76
N ILE A 75 -33.19 18.26 1.93
CA ILE A 75 -32.48 17.34 2.81
C ILE A 75 -31.81 18.15 3.92
N PRO A 76 -32.09 17.86 5.21
CA PRO A 76 -31.36 18.48 6.31
C PRO A 76 -29.85 18.22 6.23
N ASP A 77 -29.05 19.23 6.54
CA ASP A 77 -27.58 19.17 6.46
C ASP A 77 -26.99 17.98 7.22
N GLU A 78 -27.55 17.65 8.39
CA GLU A 78 -27.08 16.53 9.21
C GLU A 78 -27.20 15.18 8.48
N GLU A 79 -28.30 14.96 7.74
CA GLU A 79 -28.54 13.72 7.00
C GLU A 79 -27.68 13.64 5.74
N ALA A 80 -27.51 14.76 5.03
CA ALA A 80 -26.62 14.84 3.88
C ALA A 80 -25.17 14.52 4.28
N GLN A 81 -24.70 15.06 5.42
CA GLN A 81 -23.37 14.76 5.94
C GLN A 81 -23.20 13.30 6.35
N LYS A 82 -24.22 12.66 6.94
CA LYS A 82 -24.18 11.23 7.28
C LYS A 82 -24.03 10.35 6.04
N VAL A 83 -24.59 10.74 4.90
CA VAL A 83 -24.40 10.03 3.62
C VAL A 83 -23.01 10.29 3.08
N ALA A 84 -22.54 11.54 3.10
CA ALA A 84 -21.22 11.93 2.61
C ALA A 84 -20.08 11.21 3.35
N ARG A 85 -20.17 11.05 4.67
CA ARG A 85 -19.16 10.32 5.48
C ARG A 85 -19.05 8.84 5.12
N ARG A 86 -20.15 8.22 4.69
CA ARG A 86 -20.23 6.80 4.34
C ARG A 86 -19.96 6.51 2.87
N ALA A 87 -19.92 7.54 2.03
CA ALA A 87 -19.69 7.38 0.61
C ALA A 87 -18.20 7.20 0.33
N THR A 88 -17.85 6.06 -0.26
CA THR A 88 -16.49 5.77 -0.73
C THR A 88 -16.51 5.56 -2.23
N TRP A 89 -15.56 6.17 -2.93
CA TRP A 89 -15.40 5.94 -4.36
C TRP A 89 -14.70 4.61 -4.59
N ASP A 90 -15.32 3.75 -5.41
CA ASP A 90 -14.72 2.51 -5.90
C ASP A 90 -14.16 2.75 -7.31
N GLU A 91 -12.83 2.73 -7.43
CA GLU A 91 -12.13 2.94 -8.71
C GLU A 91 -12.34 1.78 -9.68
N GLU A 92 -12.53 0.54 -9.20
CA GLU A 92 -12.69 -0.63 -10.08
C GLU A 92 -14.10 -0.66 -10.70
N GLY A 93 -15.11 -0.29 -9.92
CA GLY A 93 -16.49 -0.21 -10.36
C GLY A 93 -16.91 1.15 -10.96
N GLU A 94 -16.03 2.15 -10.92
CA GLU A 94 -16.31 3.56 -11.28
C GLU A 94 -17.61 4.09 -10.66
N ALA A 95 -17.84 3.76 -9.38
CA ALA A 95 -19.09 4.05 -8.71
C ALA A 95 -18.90 4.45 -7.24
N TRP A 96 -19.83 5.26 -6.73
CA TRP A 96 -19.93 5.53 -5.30
C TRP A 96 -20.60 4.35 -4.59
N VAL A 97 -19.89 3.77 -3.62
CA VAL A 97 -20.39 2.71 -2.73
C VAL A 97 -20.66 3.30 -1.35
N LEU A 98 -21.81 2.97 -0.77
CA LEU A 98 -22.19 3.43 0.56
C LEU A 98 -21.92 2.35 1.61
N GLU A 99 -21.15 2.70 2.64
CA GLU A 99 -20.97 1.87 3.82
C GLU A 99 -22.31 1.70 4.58
N ARG A 100 -22.51 0.51 5.16
CA ARG A 100 -23.72 0.19 5.93
C ARG A 100 -23.79 1.10 7.16
N VAL A 101 -25.00 1.54 7.50
CA VAL A 101 -25.25 2.41 8.67
C VAL A 101 -24.79 1.76 9.99
N SER A 102 -24.77 0.42 10.08
CA SER A 102 -24.26 -0.33 11.23
C SER A 102 -22.77 -0.15 11.49
N ASP A 103 -22.00 0.14 10.44
CA ASP A 103 -20.54 0.09 10.48
C ASP A 103 -19.96 1.48 10.84
N GLU A 104 -20.72 2.56 10.60
CA GLU A 104 -20.43 3.93 11.05
C GLU A 104 -20.17 3.98 12.56
N GLY A 105 -21.08 3.38 13.34
CA GLY A 105 -20.97 3.33 14.80
C GLY A 105 -19.76 2.52 15.28
N ARG A 106 -19.25 1.58 14.47
CA ARG A 106 -18.03 0.82 14.78
C ARG A 106 -16.79 1.68 14.58
N ARG A 107 -16.78 2.60 13.62
CA ARG A 107 -15.66 3.51 13.34
C ARG A 107 -15.51 4.57 14.44
N GLU A 108 -16.63 5.13 14.88
CA GLU A 108 -16.66 6.08 16.00
C GLU A 108 -16.42 5.37 17.36
N GLN A 109 -16.96 4.16 17.57
CA GLN A 109 -16.75 3.39 18.80
C GLN A 109 -15.47 2.54 18.81
N ALA A 110 -14.70 2.46 17.73
CA ALA A 110 -13.41 1.75 17.71
C ALA A 110 -12.42 2.32 18.75
N THR A 111 -12.66 3.56 19.22
CA THR A 111 -11.89 4.21 20.30
C THR A 111 -12.63 4.26 21.64
N GLY A 112 -13.88 3.78 21.70
CA GLY A 112 -14.69 3.71 22.91
C GLY A 112 -14.28 2.52 23.77
N LYS A 113 -13.26 2.70 24.63
CA LYS A 113 -13.01 1.76 25.73
C LYS A 113 -14.32 1.57 26.49
N ARG A 114 -14.83 0.33 26.57
CA ARG A 114 -16.03 0.03 27.35
C ARG A 114 -15.86 0.61 28.76
N PRO A 115 -16.90 1.23 29.34
CA PRO A 115 -16.79 1.85 30.66
C PRO A 115 -16.33 0.79 31.67
N VAL A 116 -15.24 1.10 32.38
CA VAL A 116 -14.75 0.30 33.49
C VAL A 116 -15.51 0.67 34.76
N SER A 117 -15.69 -0.28 35.67
CA SER A 117 -16.28 0.01 36.97
C SER A 117 -15.40 0.99 37.77
N ALA A 118 -15.95 1.61 38.81
CA ALA A 118 -15.18 2.48 39.72
C ALA A 118 -13.97 1.78 40.37
N SER A 119 -14.00 0.45 40.45
CA SER A 119 -12.89 -0.39 40.92
C SER A 119 -11.95 -0.86 39.80
N ASN A 120 -11.99 -0.22 38.63
CA ASN A 120 -11.20 -0.53 37.43
C ASN A 120 -11.36 -1.99 36.94
N THR A 121 -12.48 -2.62 37.27
CA THR A 121 -12.81 -3.98 36.82
C THR A 121 -13.77 -3.92 35.63
N ARG A 122 -13.74 -4.93 34.75
CA ARG A 122 -14.63 -5.01 33.57
C ARG A 122 -16.12 -5.12 33.93
N ARG A 123 -16.44 -5.47 35.18
CA ARG A 123 -17.80 -5.61 35.73
C ARG A 123 -17.84 -5.11 37.17
N PRO A 124 -18.93 -4.49 37.64
CA PRO A 124 -19.09 -4.12 39.04
C PRO A 124 -19.17 -5.39 39.90
N THR A 125 -18.34 -5.46 40.95
CA THR A 125 -18.33 -6.55 41.94
C THR A 125 -18.67 -6.00 43.32
N SER A 126 -19.35 -6.81 44.14
CA SER A 126 -19.63 -6.46 45.54
C SER A 126 -18.35 -6.53 46.38
N ASP A 127 -18.32 -5.81 47.50
CA ASP A 127 -17.16 -5.84 48.40
C ASP A 127 -16.93 -7.24 48.99
N PHE A 128 -18.00 -8.00 49.24
CA PHE A 128 -17.90 -9.40 49.61
C PHE A 128 -17.15 -10.25 48.56
N ALA A 129 -17.48 -10.06 47.27
CA ALA A 129 -16.80 -10.78 46.19
C ALA A 129 -15.31 -10.42 46.09
N LYS A 130 -14.97 -9.14 46.32
CA LYS A 130 -13.57 -8.68 46.35
C LYS A 130 -12.78 -9.32 47.49
N ILE A 131 -13.35 -9.38 48.69
CA ILE A 131 -12.72 -9.98 49.86
C ILE A 131 -12.55 -11.49 49.64
N ALA A 132 -13.58 -12.19 49.18
CA ALA A 132 -13.49 -13.61 48.86
C ALA A 132 -12.39 -13.90 47.83
N GLN A 133 -12.29 -13.09 46.78
CA GLN A 133 -11.22 -13.20 45.79
C GLN A 133 -9.83 -12.96 46.41
N SER A 134 -9.66 -11.96 47.29
CA SER A 134 -8.39 -11.72 47.99
C SER A 134 -8.00 -12.83 48.97
N MET A 135 -8.99 -13.56 49.49
CA MET A 135 -8.81 -14.70 50.38
C MET A 135 -8.54 -16.01 49.62
N GLY A 136 -8.43 -15.95 48.28
CA GLY A 136 -8.16 -17.11 47.43
C GLY A 136 -9.38 -17.98 47.16
N ASP A 137 -10.61 -17.45 47.28
CA ASP A 137 -11.80 -18.14 46.79
C ASP A 137 -11.86 -18.03 45.25
N HIS A 138 -11.75 -19.19 44.58
CA HIS A 138 -11.71 -19.29 43.12
C HIS A 138 -13.09 -19.50 42.50
N ASN A 139 -14.16 -19.37 43.28
CA ASN A 139 -15.53 -19.51 42.79
C ASN A 139 -15.80 -18.55 41.61
N PRO A 140 -16.24 -19.07 40.44
CA PRO A 140 -16.55 -18.25 39.27
C PRO A 140 -17.54 -17.11 39.52
N ARG A 141 -18.36 -17.21 40.58
CA ARG A 141 -19.33 -16.17 40.97
C ARG A 141 -18.68 -14.88 41.47
N PHE A 142 -17.47 -14.93 42.01
CA PHE A 142 -16.78 -13.77 42.59
C PHE A 142 -15.74 -13.15 41.65
N LYS A 143 -15.51 -13.74 40.48
CA LYS A 143 -14.53 -13.25 39.50
C LYS A 143 -15.09 -12.10 38.67
N SER A 144 -14.32 -11.02 38.55
CA SER A 144 -14.65 -9.86 37.71
C SER A 144 -14.26 -10.03 36.23
N GLU A 145 -13.41 -11.02 35.94
CA GLU A 145 -12.86 -11.30 34.61
C GLU A 145 -13.08 -12.76 34.18
N ASN A 146 -12.00 -13.49 33.87
CA ASN A 146 -12.04 -14.85 33.33
C ASN A 146 -12.53 -15.85 34.40
N ILE A 147 -13.63 -16.53 34.10
CA ILE A 147 -14.21 -17.58 34.97
C ILE A 147 -13.28 -18.80 35.10
N LEU A 148 -12.51 -19.10 34.05
CA LEU A 148 -11.51 -20.16 34.02
C LEU A 148 -10.11 -19.54 33.98
N ALA A 149 -9.28 -19.88 34.98
CA ALA A 149 -7.85 -19.58 34.96
C ALA A 149 -7.15 -20.89 34.59
N LEU A 150 -6.92 -21.09 33.31
CA LEU A 150 -6.11 -22.20 32.83
C LEU A 150 -4.65 -21.76 32.89
N GLU A 151 -3.77 -22.64 33.38
CA GLU A 151 -2.34 -22.44 33.23
C GLU A 151 -2.01 -22.44 31.73
N LEU A 152 -1.28 -21.42 31.29
CA LEU A 152 -0.80 -21.38 29.91
C LEU A 152 0.25 -22.48 29.77
N ASP A 153 -0.09 -23.56 29.08
CA ASP A 153 0.88 -24.57 28.67
C ASP A 153 1.82 -23.91 27.64
N MET A 154 2.98 -23.49 28.12
CA MET A 154 3.99 -22.89 27.27
C MET A 154 4.56 -24.00 26.39
N PRO A 155 4.51 -23.88 25.06
CA PRO A 155 5.02 -24.92 24.18
C PRO A 155 6.48 -25.21 24.50
N GLU A 156 6.85 -26.49 24.51
CA GLU A 156 8.23 -26.93 24.68
C GLU A 156 9.16 -26.09 23.80
N ARG A 157 10.27 -25.61 24.38
CA ARG A 157 11.19 -24.71 23.69
C ARG A 157 11.75 -25.40 22.46
N THR A 158 11.23 -25.06 21.28
CA THR A 158 11.65 -25.65 20.01
C THR A 158 12.88 -24.98 19.41
N THR A 159 13.40 -23.93 20.07
CA THR A 159 14.61 -23.22 19.66
C THR A 159 15.84 -23.74 20.40
N TYR A 160 16.85 -24.10 19.63
CA TYR A 160 18.20 -24.34 20.15
C TYR A 160 18.88 -22.98 20.36
N ASP A 161 19.54 -22.76 21.50
CA ASP A 161 20.32 -21.54 21.69
C ASP A 161 21.50 -21.56 20.72
N TYR A 162 21.57 -20.56 19.85
CA TYR A 162 22.64 -20.45 18.88
C TYR A 162 23.91 -20.00 19.60
N GLY A 163 24.74 -20.96 20.03
CA GLY A 163 26.12 -20.67 20.36
C GLY A 163 26.84 -20.25 19.08
N THR A 164 27.38 -19.02 19.05
CA THR A 164 28.18 -18.53 17.94
C THR A 164 29.28 -19.56 17.64
N PRO A 165 29.33 -20.16 16.44
CA PRO A 165 30.31 -21.20 16.15
C PRO A 165 31.72 -20.59 16.20
N GLY A 166 32.51 -20.97 17.20
CA GLY A 166 33.94 -20.60 17.29
C GLY A 166 34.44 -20.04 18.62
N PHE A 167 33.58 -19.81 19.62
CA PHE A 167 34.05 -19.47 20.97
C PHE A 167 34.03 -20.71 21.87
N ASP A 168 35.19 -21.33 22.09
CA ASP A 168 35.37 -22.34 23.12
C ASP A 168 34.99 -21.77 24.50
N ASP A 169 34.23 -22.52 25.30
CA ASP A 169 33.85 -22.13 26.68
C ASP A 169 35.06 -21.76 27.55
N ARG A 170 36.22 -22.35 27.26
CA ARG A 170 37.49 -22.04 27.93
C ARG A 170 38.02 -20.66 27.57
N VAL A 171 37.80 -20.21 26.33
CA VAL A 171 38.20 -18.88 25.85
C VAL A 171 37.28 -17.82 26.42
N GLN A 172 35.98 -18.10 26.56
CA GLN A 172 35.06 -17.20 27.27
C GLN A 172 35.41 -17.10 28.76
N ALA A 173 35.74 -18.21 29.41
CA ALA A 173 36.20 -18.19 30.81
C ALA A 173 37.51 -17.42 30.97
N ALA A 174 38.43 -17.52 30.01
CA ALA A 174 39.69 -16.78 30.00
C ALA A 174 39.50 -15.27 29.73
N LEU A 175 38.60 -14.88 28.81
CA LEU A 175 38.23 -13.47 28.60
C LEU A 175 37.54 -12.89 29.83
N ASN A 176 36.58 -13.61 30.42
CA ASN A 176 35.93 -13.18 31.65
C ASN A 176 36.92 -13.03 32.80
N ALA A 177 37.91 -13.92 32.92
CA ALA A 177 38.98 -13.79 33.91
C ALA A 177 39.93 -12.62 33.61
N ALA A 178 40.23 -12.35 32.34
CA ALA A 178 41.08 -11.22 31.92
C ALA A 178 40.41 -9.85 32.12
N PHE A 179 39.08 -9.78 32.03
CA PHE A 179 38.31 -8.54 32.22
C PHE A 179 37.90 -8.26 33.67
N VAL A 180 38.24 -9.14 34.63
CA VAL A 180 37.89 -8.93 36.04
C VAL A 180 38.92 -8.03 36.76
N ASP A 181 40.15 -7.91 36.25
CA ASP A 181 41.27 -7.28 37.00
C ASP A 181 41.81 -5.94 36.46
N GLU A 182 41.26 -5.40 35.37
CA GLU A 182 41.53 -4.00 34.98
C GLU A 182 40.21 -3.21 34.89
N GLY A 183 40.01 -2.35 35.90
CA GLY A 183 38.86 -1.46 36.00
C GLY A 183 38.75 -0.50 34.81
N GLU A 184 37.53 -0.39 34.31
CA GLU A 184 37.03 0.62 33.35
C GLU A 184 37.80 0.76 32.03
N MET A 185 37.26 0.15 30.96
CA MET A 185 37.29 0.76 29.64
C MET A 185 35.91 0.72 28.97
N LEU A 186 35.28 1.90 28.94
CA LEU A 186 34.19 2.25 28.03
C LEU A 186 34.69 2.13 26.58
N PHE A 187 34.29 1.07 25.87
CA PHE A 187 34.31 1.03 24.40
C PHE A 187 32.91 1.32 23.86
N ASN A 188 32.63 2.60 23.69
CA ASN A 188 31.68 3.07 22.69
C ASN A 188 32.43 3.17 21.36
N MET A 189 32.32 2.15 20.52
CA MET A 189 32.71 2.23 19.10
C MET A 189 31.45 2.13 18.25
N GLY A 190 30.94 3.30 17.87
CA GLY A 190 30.14 3.43 16.66
C GLY A 190 31.05 3.35 15.45
N GLY A 191 30.56 2.73 14.38
CA GLY A 191 31.14 2.84 13.04
C GLY A 191 31.26 1.51 12.29
N ALA A 192 30.27 1.25 11.40
CA ALA A 192 30.30 0.45 10.15
C ALA A 192 30.88 -0.98 10.19
N ASP A 193 30.17 -2.03 9.77
CA ASP A 193 29.57 -2.14 8.43
C ASP A 193 28.12 -2.66 8.45
N VAL A 194 27.23 -1.87 7.85
CA VAL A 194 25.97 -2.39 7.33
C VAL A 194 26.30 -3.14 6.05
N ILE A 195 26.37 -4.47 6.11
CA ILE A 195 26.38 -5.28 4.89
C ILE A 195 24.97 -5.22 4.31
N LEU A 196 24.75 -4.27 3.40
CA LEU A 196 23.58 -4.27 2.53
C LEU A 196 23.64 -5.53 1.68
N GLY A 197 22.66 -6.41 1.83
CA GLY A 197 22.58 -7.67 1.11
C GLY A 197 22.47 -7.43 -0.39
N ASP A 198 23.55 -7.69 -1.11
CA ASP A 198 23.50 -7.88 -2.56
C ASP A 198 22.91 -9.26 -2.87
N GLU A 199 22.14 -9.40 -3.95
CA GLU A 199 21.38 -10.61 -4.30
C GLU A 199 22.24 -11.88 -4.31
N ASN A 200 23.53 -11.74 -4.58
CA ASN A 200 24.49 -12.84 -4.64
C ASN A 200 24.87 -13.41 -3.26
N THR A 201 24.74 -12.64 -2.18
CA THR A 201 25.01 -13.12 -0.81
C THR A 201 23.82 -13.90 -0.24
N ILE A 202 22.60 -13.46 -0.55
CA ILE A 202 21.35 -14.12 -0.12
C ILE A 202 21.19 -15.50 -0.77
N LYS A 203 21.57 -15.64 -2.05
CA LYS A 203 21.48 -16.91 -2.79
C LYS A 203 22.44 -17.99 -2.24
N LYS A 204 23.62 -17.60 -1.76
CA LYS A 204 24.61 -18.55 -1.21
C LYS A 204 24.14 -19.20 0.09
N HIS A 205 23.45 -18.45 0.95
CA HIS A 205 22.94 -18.98 2.23
C HIS A 205 21.58 -19.70 2.12
N ALA A 206 20.91 -19.64 0.97
CA ALA A 206 19.66 -20.37 0.72
C ALA A 206 19.87 -21.85 0.39
N VAL A 207 21.04 -22.22 -0.15
CA VAL A 207 21.35 -23.60 -0.60
C VAL A 207 21.59 -24.55 0.58
N ASP A 208 22.13 -24.05 1.70
CA ASP A 208 22.46 -24.86 2.88
C ASP A 208 21.30 -24.97 3.90
N ARG A 209 20.11 -24.47 3.55
CA ARG A 209 18.97 -24.49 4.48
C ARG A 209 18.25 -25.84 4.39
N PRO A 210 18.23 -26.67 5.46
CA PRO A 210 17.55 -27.96 5.42
C PRO A 210 16.04 -27.77 5.24
N ALA A 211 15.42 -28.59 4.39
CA ALA A 211 13.99 -28.54 4.11
C ALA A 211 13.20 -28.78 5.40
N SER A 212 12.42 -27.79 5.84
CA SER A 212 11.58 -27.90 7.04
C SER A 212 10.52 -28.99 6.83
N ALA A 213 10.61 -30.09 7.57
CA ALA A 213 9.61 -31.16 7.62
C ALA A 213 8.36 -30.68 8.36
N ARG A 214 7.59 -29.76 7.76
CA ARG A 214 6.29 -29.35 8.28
C ARG A 214 5.21 -30.18 7.57
N PRO A 215 4.38 -30.97 8.29
CA PRO A 215 3.31 -31.73 7.65
C PRO A 215 2.29 -30.77 7.01
N ARG A 216 1.81 -31.11 5.81
CA ARG A 216 0.78 -30.34 5.10
C ARG A 216 -0.54 -30.41 5.90
N SER A 217 -1.06 -29.26 6.31
CA SER A 217 -2.38 -29.17 6.95
C SER A 217 -3.49 -29.63 5.98
N ALA A 218 -4.41 -30.45 6.48
CA ALA A 218 -5.51 -31.03 5.71
C ALA A 218 -6.44 -29.99 5.07
N ALA A 219 -6.98 -30.30 3.88
CA ALA A 219 -7.93 -29.45 3.16
C ALA A 219 -9.31 -29.43 3.83
N ARG A 220 -9.94 -28.25 3.91
CA ARG A 220 -11.28 -28.05 4.47
C ARG A 220 -12.33 -28.75 3.59
N ARG A 221 -13.15 -29.64 4.16
CA ARG A 221 -14.32 -30.25 3.49
C ARG A 221 -15.40 -29.19 3.26
N SER A 222 -15.94 -29.07 2.06
CA SER A 222 -17.10 -28.21 1.78
C SER A 222 -18.38 -28.84 2.33
N SER A 223 -19.07 -28.17 3.24
CA SER A 223 -20.40 -28.56 3.68
C SER A 223 -21.44 -28.19 2.62
N LYS A 224 -22.00 -29.19 1.94
CA LYS A 224 -23.22 -29.03 1.14
C LYS A 224 -24.40 -29.19 2.11
N ALA A 225 -25.08 -28.09 2.40
CA ALA A 225 -26.33 -28.09 3.18
C ALA A 225 -27.42 -28.82 2.39
N LYS A 226 -28.27 -29.55 3.11
CA LYS A 226 -29.40 -30.32 2.61
C LYS A 226 -30.69 -29.62 3.01
#